data_AF-A0A2D6PAC6-F1
#
_entry.id   AF-A0A2D6PAC6-F1
#
_cell.length_a   1.000
_cell.length_b   1.000
_cell.length_c   1.000
_cell.angle_alpha   90.00
_cell.angle_beta   90.00
_cell.angle_gamma   90.00
#
_symmetry.space_group_name_H-M   'P 1'
#
loop_
_entity.id
_entity.type
_entity.pdbx_description
1 polymer ?
#
loop_
_entity_poly.entity_id
_entity_poly.type
_entity_poly.pdbx_seq_one_letter_code
_entity_poly.pdbx_strand_id
1 'polypeptide(L)'
;MNQLELPPDFPHEPPENYTYEVKEFRRNILSIWCCNHAEFSYNGGAVSKTIWGFYNVKQRTYIAPVNSKKPGKVVDISNTRPYTAMQLNLNPLMQCLMSPD
;
A
#
# COMPACT_ATOMS: atom_id res chain seq x y z
N MET A 1 -12.84 6.48 -16.66
CA MET A 1 -12.83 5.90 -15.31
C MET A 1 -12.51 7.03 -14.35
N ASN A 2 -13.34 7.29 -13.33
CA ASN A 2 -13.04 8.31 -12.34
C ASN A 2 -11.84 7.83 -11.52
N GLN A 3 -10.73 8.56 -11.62
CA GLN A 3 -9.58 8.35 -10.77
C GLN A 3 -9.98 8.81 -9.37
N LEU A 4 -9.95 7.90 -8.40
CA LEU A 4 -10.21 8.23 -7.01
C LEU A 4 -8.96 8.84 -6.39
N GLU A 5 -9.16 9.77 -5.46
CA GLU A 5 -8.07 10.39 -4.73
C GLU A 5 -7.64 9.53 -3.53
N LEU A 6 -6.41 9.75 -3.06
CA LEU A 6 -5.92 9.15 -1.82
C LEU A 6 -6.77 9.62 -0.63
N PRO A 7 -6.92 8.77 0.40
CA PRO A 7 -7.49 9.22 1.66
C PRO A 7 -6.73 10.45 2.19
N PRO A 8 -7.41 11.51 2.69
CA PRO A 8 -6.75 12.74 3.15
C PRO A 8 -5.73 12.54 4.28
N ASP A 9 -5.85 11.43 5.01
CA ASP A 9 -5.02 11.01 6.13
C ASP A 9 -3.90 10.05 5.73
N PHE A 10 -3.64 9.86 4.43
CA PHE A 10 -2.57 9.01 3.93
C PHE A 10 -1.21 9.72 4.06
N PRO A 11 -0.27 9.23 4.90
CA PRO A 11 0.91 10.01 5.29
C PRO A 11 2.12 9.78 4.39
N HIS A 12 2.04 8.87 3.41
CA HIS A 12 3.20 8.49 2.60
C HIS A 12 3.26 9.28 1.30
N GLU A 13 4.45 9.74 0.98
CA GLU A 13 4.80 10.14 -0.38
C GLU A 13 5.20 8.91 -1.21
N PRO A 14 4.90 8.90 -2.52
CA PRO A 14 5.30 7.79 -3.36
C PRO A 14 6.84 7.69 -3.39
N PRO A 15 7.40 6.47 -3.39
CA PRO A 15 8.83 6.29 -3.57
C PRO A 15 9.35 6.84 -4.90
N GLU A 16 10.67 6.98 -5.02
CA GLU A 16 11.31 7.44 -6.25
C GLU A 16 10.94 6.55 -7.44
N ASN A 17 10.47 7.16 -8.53
CA ASN A 17 9.98 6.49 -9.74
C ASN A 17 8.70 5.66 -9.54
N TYR A 18 7.89 6.01 -8.52
CA TYR A 18 6.57 5.44 -8.30
C TYR A 18 5.47 6.51 -8.27
N THR A 19 4.23 6.08 -8.48
CA THR A 19 3.03 6.86 -8.12
C THR A 19 2.02 5.99 -7.40
N TYR A 20 1.07 6.61 -6.69
CA TYR A 20 -0.08 5.90 -6.14
C TYR A 20 -1.29 5.98 -7.07
N GLU A 21 -2.05 4.90 -7.15
CA GLU A 21 -3.34 4.83 -7.85
C GLU A 21 -4.41 4.26 -6.90
N VAL A 22 -5.57 4.90 -6.83
CA VAL A 22 -6.68 4.45 -5.99
C VAL A 22 -7.82 3.93 -6.87
N LYS A 23 -8.34 2.75 -6.52
CA LYS A 23 -9.48 2.12 -7.20
C LYS A 23 -10.51 1.62 -6.20
N GLU A 24 -11.77 1.65 -6.58
CA GLU A 24 -12.79 0.93 -5.84
C GLU A 24 -12.50 -0.58 -5.93
N PHE A 25 -12.39 -1.24 -4.77
CA PHE A 25 -12.22 -2.69 -4.68
C PHE A 25 -13.58 -3.38 -4.52
N ARG A 26 -14.42 -2.84 -3.63
CA ARG A 26 -15.83 -3.17 -3.43
C ARG A 26 -16.49 -2.04 -2.63
N ARG A 27 -17.81 -2.12 -2.40
CA ARG A 27 -18.54 -1.14 -1.60
C ARG A 27 -17.80 -0.79 -0.30
N ASN A 28 -17.50 0.50 -0.12
CA ASN A 28 -16.79 1.10 1.01
C ASN A 28 -15.32 0.69 1.19
N ILE A 29 -14.72 -0.09 0.28
CA ILE A 29 -13.31 -0.46 0.34
C ILE A 29 -12.61 0.01 -0.93
N LEU A 30 -11.60 0.85 -0.74
CA LEU A 30 -10.67 1.28 -1.76
C LEU A 30 -9.42 0.39 -1.73
N SER A 31 -8.83 0.18 -2.90
CA SER A 31 -7.50 -0.40 -3.07
C SER A 31 -6.53 0.71 -3.48
N ILE A 32 -5.37 0.74 -2.82
CA ILE A 32 -4.30 1.68 -3.11
C ILE A 32 -3.16 0.87 -3.73
N TRP A 33 -2.69 1.31 -4.90
CA TRP A 33 -1.69 0.63 -5.70
C TRP A 33 -0.43 1.48 -5.82
N CYS A 34 0.73 0.85 -5.70
CA CYS A 34 2.01 1.42 -6.07
C CYS A 34 2.29 1.09 -7.54
N CYS A 35 2.38 2.13 -8.37
CA CYS A 35 2.70 2.06 -9.79
C CYS A 35 4.19 2.31 -9.98
N ASN A 36 4.95 1.29 -10.35
CA ASN A 36 6.37 1.39 -10.69
C ASN A 36 6.53 1.80 -12.16
N HIS A 37 7.23 2.91 -12.40
CA HIS A 37 7.50 3.43 -13.74
C HIS A 37 8.83 2.94 -14.35
N ALA A 38 9.52 2.02 -13.69
CA ALA A 38 10.64 1.31 -14.30
C ALA A 38 10.16 0.42 -15.45
N GLU A 39 10.96 0.38 -16.52
CA GLU A 39 10.68 -0.46 -17.68
C GLU A 39 11.21 -1.88 -17.45
N PHE A 40 10.33 -2.87 -17.63
CA PHE A 40 10.70 -4.27 -17.55
C PHE A 40 10.51 -4.94 -18.91
N SER A 41 11.44 -5.81 -19.30
CA SER A 41 11.39 -6.52 -20.58
C SER A 41 10.20 -7.49 -20.67
N TYR A 42 9.79 -8.10 -19.56
CA TYR A 42 8.73 -9.11 -19.53
C TYR A 42 7.31 -8.55 -19.79
N ASN A 43 7.10 -7.25 -19.62
CA ASN A 43 5.81 -6.59 -19.85
C ASN A 43 5.88 -5.47 -20.90
N GLY A 44 6.95 -5.43 -21.69
CA GLY A 44 7.13 -4.44 -22.75
C GLY A 44 7.19 -3.00 -22.24
N GLY A 45 7.73 -2.77 -21.04
CA GLY A 45 7.83 -1.43 -20.46
C GLY A 45 6.53 -0.89 -19.86
N ALA A 46 5.47 -1.70 -19.77
CA ALA A 46 4.24 -1.27 -19.13
C ALA A 46 4.44 -1.00 -17.62
N VAL A 47 3.67 -0.05 -17.06
CA VAL A 47 3.70 0.27 -15.62
C VAL A 47 3.36 -0.96 -14.79
N SER A 48 4.30 -1.39 -13.95
CA SER A 48 4.14 -2.52 -13.06
C SER A 48 3.42 -2.09 -11.78
N LYS A 49 2.25 -2.68 -11.51
CA LYS A 49 1.41 -2.32 -10.36
C LYS A 49 1.51 -3.35 -9.25
N THR A 50 1.69 -2.86 -8.04
CA THR A 50 1.71 -3.68 -6.82
C THR A 50 0.70 -3.12 -5.82
N ILE A 51 0.06 -3.97 -5.04
CA ILE A 51 -0.92 -3.52 -4.05
C ILE A 51 -0.18 -2.94 -2.84
N TRP A 52 -0.44 -1.68 -2.52
CA TRP A 52 0.03 -1.08 -1.26
C TRP A 52 -0.80 -1.61 -0.10
N GLY A 53 -2.13 -1.51 -0.22
CA GLY A 53 -3.10 -1.94 0.79
C GLY A 53 -4.52 -1.51 0.46
N PHE A 54 -5.41 -1.62 1.44
CA PHE A 54 -6.81 -1.25 1.31
C PHE A 54 -7.21 -0.20 2.35
N TYR A 55 -8.25 0.56 2.04
CA TYR A 55 -8.82 1.56 2.94
C TYR A 55 -10.34 1.39 3.03
N ASN A 56 -10.86 1.27 4.25
CA ASN A 56 -12.30 1.25 4.49
C ASN A 56 -12.81 2.67 4.70
N VAL A 57 -13.57 3.19 3.73
CA VAL A 57 -14.06 4.58 3.73
C VAL A 57 -15.02 4.85 4.90
N LYS A 58 -15.83 3.85 5.28
CA LYS A 58 -16.82 4.00 6.35
C LYS A 58 -16.16 3.98 7.73
N GLN A 59 -15.21 3.08 7.93
CA GLN A 59 -14.52 2.92 9.21
C GLN A 59 -13.31 3.83 9.36
N ARG A 60 -12.85 4.44 8.26
CA ARG A 60 -11.61 5.23 8.18
C ARG A 60 -10.40 4.45 8.68
N THR A 61 -10.27 3.21 8.22
CA THR A 61 -9.20 2.29 8.64
C THR A 61 -8.41 1.76 7.46
N TYR A 62 -7.11 1.60 7.65
CA TYR A 62 -6.22 0.95 6.70
C TYR A 62 -6.12 -0.54 6.98
N ILE A 63 -6.04 -1.33 5.92
CA ILE A 63 -6.04 -2.79 5.98
C ILE A 63 -4.85 -3.31 5.18
N ALA A 64 -3.98 -4.07 5.84
CA ALA A 64 -2.86 -4.74 5.18
C ALA A 64 -3.39 -5.76 4.16
N PRO A 65 -2.83 -5.83 2.95
CA PRO A 65 -3.24 -6.80 1.96
C PRO A 65 -2.72 -8.21 2.32
N VAL A 66 -3.54 -9.25 2.10
CA VAL A 66 -3.00 -10.62 1.97
C VAL A 66 -2.49 -10.80 0.54
N ASN A 67 -3.26 -10.30 -0.43
CA ASN A 67 -2.89 -10.14 -1.83
C ASN A 67 -3.81 -9.08 -2.46
N SER A 68 -3.66 -8.81 -3.75
CA SER A 68 -4.47 -7.80 -4.47
C SER A 68 -5.97 -8.10 -4.53
N LYS A 69 -6.38 -9.35 -4.24
CA LYS A 69 -7.78 -9.81 -4.25
C LYS A 69 -8.35 -9.98 -2.84
N LYS A 70 -7.54 -9.86 -1.79
CA LYS A 70 -7.95 -10.17 -0.42
C LYS A 70 -7.37 -9.18 0.59
N PRO A 71 -8.21 -8.30 1.17
CA PRO A 71 -7.85 -7.52 2.34
C PRO A 71 -7.57 -8.45 3.54
N GLY A 72 -6.55 -8.10 4.32
CA GLY A 72 -6.15 -8.82 5.52
C GLY A 72 -6.64 -8.13 6.80
N LYS A 73 -5.72 -7.81 7.70
CA LYS A 73 -6.02 -7.22 9.02
C LYS A 73 -5.93 -5.70 8.97
N VAL A 74 -6.73 -5.04 9.80
CA VAL A 74 -6.59 -3.60 10.06
C VAL A 74 -5.20 -3.33 10.65
N VAL A 75 -4.58 -2.25 10.22
CA VAL A 75 -3.25 -1.82 10.67
C VAL A 75 -3.27 -0.36 11.08
N ASP A 76 -2.35 0.00 11.96
CA ASP A 76 -2.03 1.39 12.24
C ASP A 76 -1.21 1.96 11.08
N ILE A 77 -1.66 3.08 10.53
CA ILE A 77 -1.02 3.74 9.39
C ILE A 77 0.41 4.21 9.74
N SER A 78 0.70 4.53 11.00
CA SER A 78 2.04 4.91 11.45
C SER A 78 3.05 3.76 11.34
N ASN A 79 2.58 2.51 11.36
CA ASN A 79 3.41 1.32 11.22
C ASN A 79 3.45 0.79 9.77
N THR A 80 3.10 1.62 8.79
CA THR A 80 3.16 1.27 7.36
C THR A 80 4.30 2.01 6.66
N ARG A 81 4.59 1.63 5.41
CA ARG A 81 5.70 2.19 4.64
C ARG A 81 5.24 2.66 3.27
N PRO A 82 6.02 3.51 2.58
CA PRO A 82 5.68 3.99 1.24
C PRO A 82 5.35 2.88 0.24
N TYR A 83 6.03 1.73 0.32
CA TYR A 83 5.80 0.62 -0.60
C TYR A 83 4.63 -0.30 -0.22
N THR A 84 4.24 -0.37 1.06
CA THR A 84 3.23 -1.34 1.52
C THR A 84 2.63 -1.03 2.89
N ALA A 85 1.37 -1.43 3.08
CA ALA A 85 0.69 -1.46 4.38
C ALA A 85 1.00 -2.72 5.21
N MET A 86 1.76 -3.67 4.65
CA MET A 86 2.14 -4.90 5.37
C MET A 86 3.11 -4.62 6.52
N GLN A 87 2.80 -5.21 7.67
CA GLN A 87 3.61 -5.11 8.89
C GLN A 87 4.84 -6.04 8.81
N LEU A 88 5.93 -5.67 9.48
CA LEU A 88 7.09 -6.55 9.60
C LEU A 88 6.77 -7.72 10.55
N ASN A 89 7.20 -8.92 10.18
CA ASN A 89 7.20 -10.08 11.08
C ASN A 89 8.59 -10.23 11.71
N LEU A 90 8.95 -9.32 12.60
CA LEU A 90 10.27 -9.30 13.24
C LEU A 90 10.30 -10.30 14.41
N ASN A 91 11.40 -11.04 14.51
CA ASN A 91 11.75 -11.72 15.75
C ASN A 91 12.37 -10.72 16.74
N PRO A 92 12.53 -11.08 18.03
CA PRO A 92 13.06 -10.15 19.04
C PRO A 92 14.42 -9.54 18.68
N LEU A 93 15.33 -10.33 18.09
CA LEU A 93 16.65 -9.84 17.69
C LEU A 93 16.55 -8.79 16.57
N MET A 94 15.73 -9.05 15.54
CA MET A 94 15.51 -8.10 14.46
C MET A 94 14.83 -6.82 14.95
N GLN A 95 13.92 -6.92 15.92
CA GLN A 95 13.31 -5.75 16.55
C GLN A 95 14.38 -4.87 17.19
N CYS A 96 15.33 -5.44 17.93
CA CYS A 96 16.44 -4.68 18.52
C CYS A 96 17.31 -3.98 17.46
N LEU A 97 17.59 -4.64 16.34
CA LEU A 97 18.43 -4.07 15.27
C LEU A 97 17.75 -2.98 14.43
N MET A 98 16.41 -2.97 14.40
CA MET A 98 15.61 -2.06 13.56
C MET A 98 14.94 -0.94 14.36
N SER A 99 15.13 -0.90 15.68
CA SER A 99 14.65 0.19 16.52
C SER A 99 15.56 1.41 16.32
N PRO A 100 15.03 2.61 16.06
CA PRO A 100 15.85 3.82 16.05
C PRO A 100 16.44 4.05 17.46
N ASP A 101 17.68 4.58 17.51
CA ASP A 101 18.37 4.97 18.75
C ASP A 101 17.65 6.12 19.49
#